data_AF-A0A6N9EQX1-F1
#
_entry.id   AF-A0A6N9EQX1-F1
#
_cell.length_a   1.000
_cell.length_b   1.000
_cell.length_c   1.000
_cell.angle_alpha   90.00
_cell.angle_beta   90.00
_cell.angle_gamma   90.00
#
_symmetry.space_group_name_H-M   'P 1'
#
loop_
_entity.id
_entity.type
_entity.pdbx_description
1 polymer ?
#
loop_
_entity_poly.entity_id
_entity_poly.type
_entity_poly.pdbx_seq_one_letter_code
_entity_poly.pdbx_strand_id
1 'polypeptide(L)'
;MACKEDLRNQRTGTVINLRSQTQEQHLVPALRYVEDEIINHFGVNLNFQNTWYLKDIVRYLKTHFPNIEFHHHFDSTYMCPDGGILSLQRNNGKTYPILITEVKI
;
A
#
# COMPACT_ATOMS: atom_id res chain seq x y z
N MET A 1 9.31 19.93 -20.46
CA MET A 1 8.45 18.76 -20.72
C MET A 1 9.15 17.70 -21.59
N ALA A 2 10.49 17.54 -21.51
CA ALA A 2 11.24 16.68 -22.43
C ALA A 2 12.22 15.71 -21.72
N CYS A 3 11.97 15.38 -20.45
CA CYS A 3 12.92 14.55 -19.66
C CYS A 3 12.23 13.38 -18.93
N LYS A 4 10.88 13.36 -18.87
CA LYS A 4 10.12 12.35 -18.12
C LYS A 4 9.69 11.17 -19.00
N GLU A 5 9.41 11.42 -20.28
CA GLU A 5 9.01 10.40 -21.25
C GLU A 5 10.23 9.57 -21.70
N ASP A 6 11.38 10.19 -21.92
CA ASP A 6 12.61 9.49 -22.30
C ASP A 6 13.17 8.59 -21.18
N LEU A 7 13.08 9.02 -19.92
CA LEU A 7 13.42 8.18 -18.76
C LEU A 7 12.47 6.99 -18.59
N ARG A 8 11.22 7.12 -19.06
CA ARG A 8 10.22 6.04 -19.04
C ARG A 8 10.51 5.02 -20.14
N ASN A 9 10.89 5.50 -21.33
CA ASN A 9 11.28 4.66 -22.48
C ASN A 9 12.59 3.89 -22.25
N GLN A 10 13.58 4.47 -21.55
CA GLN A 10 14.83 3.76 -21.19
C GLN A 10 14.64 2.63 -20.17
N ARG A 11 13.52 2.61 -19.44
CA ARG A 11 13.21 1.57 -18.43
C ARG A 11 12.39 0.42 -19.00
N THR A 12 11.75 0.57 -20.15
CA THR A 12 10.92 -0.47 -20.76
C THR A 12 11.81 -1.64 -21.24
N GLY A 13 11.91 -2.70 -20.44
CA GLY A 13 12.69 -3.91 -20.77
C GLY A 13 14.00 -4.12 -19.99
N THR A 14 14.32 -3.29 -18.98
CA THR A 14 15.50 -3.54 -18.13
C THR A 14 15.25 -4.72 -17.18
N VAL A 15 16.31 -5.49 -16.87
CA VAL A 15 16.30 -6.64 -15.92
C VAL A 15 15.64 -6.31 -14.58
N ILE A 16 15.70 -5.04 -14.15
CA ILE A 16 15.02 -4.54 -12.94
C ILE A 16 13.49 -4.70 -13.04
N ASN A 17 12.88 -4.33 -14.17
CA ASN A 17 11.44 -4.48 -14.38
C ASN A 17 11.00 -5.95 -14.48
N LEU A 18 11.84 -6.80 -15.09
CA LEU A 18 11.61 -8.25 -15.12
C LEU A 18 11.65 -8.86 -13.71
N ARG A 19 12.63 -8.45 -12.89
CA ARG A 19 12.78 -8.95 -11.51
C ARG A 19 11.68 -8.44 -10.58
N SER A 20 11.26 -7.18 -10.71
CA SER A 20 10.09 -6.63 -10.02
C SER A 20 8.82 -7.39 -10.39
N GLN A 21 8.59 -7.69 -11.67
CA GLN A 21 7.44 -8.52 -12.09
C GLN A 21 7.46 -9.92 -11.49
N THR A 22 8.62 -10.60 -11.46
CA THR A 22 8.70 -11.94 -10.86
C THR A 22 8.52 -11.91 -9.33
N GLN A 23 8.99 -10.85 -8.66
CA GLN A 23 8.80 -10.69 -7.21
C GLN A 23 7.35 -10.34 -6.85
N GLU A 24 6.70 -9.47 -7.61
CA GLU A 24 5.26 -9.23 -7.52
C GLU A 24 4.47 -10.55 -7.68
N GLN A 25 4.89 -11.43 -8.60
CA GLN A 25 4.26 -12.74 -8.79
C GLN A 25 4.40 -13.68 -7.59
N HIS A 26 5.44 -13.57 -6.76
CA HIS A 26 5.60 -14.40 -5.56
C HIS A 26 4.92 -13.79 -4.32
N LEU A 27 4.81 -12.47 -4.28
CA LEU A 27 4.20 -11.75 -3.16
C LEU A 27 2.67 -11.94 -3.12
N VAL A 28 2.02 -11.96 -4.28
CA VAL A 28 0.56 -12.12 -4.39
C VAL A 28 0.08 -13.47 -3.82
N PRO A 29 0.68 -14.63 -4.15
CA PRO A 29 0.34 -15.91 -3.52
C PRO A 29 0.55 -15.93 -2.01
N ALA A 30 1.63 -15.33 -1.52
CA ALA A 30 1.92 -15.27 -0.09
C ALA A 30 0.88 -14.42 0.66
N LEU A 31 0.50 -13.27 0.09
CA LEU A 31 -0.53 -12.40 0.68
C LEU A 31 -1.90 -13.11 0.70
N ARG A 32 -2.27 -13.80 -0.38
CA ARG A 32 -3.51 -14.59 -0.43
C ARG A 32 -3.53 -15.70 0.61
N TYR A 33 -2.41 -16.41 0.78
CA TYR A 33 -2.31 -17.42 1.83
C TYR A 33 -2.54 -16.83 3.23
N VAL A 34 -1.92 -15.67 3.51
CA VAL A 34 -2.12 -14.97 4.79
C VAL A 34 -3.57 -14.48 4.95
N GLU A 35 -4.17 -13.95 3.89
CA GLU A 35 -5.58 -13.53 3.87
C GLU A 35 -6.51 -14.70 4.22
N ASP A 36 -6.34 -15.83 3.54
CA ASP A 36 -7.13 -17.05 3.74
C ASP A 36 -6.97 -17.59 5.17
N GLU A 37 -5.75 -17.67 5.70
CA GLU A 37 -5.50 -18.11 7.08
C GLU A 37 -6.18 -17.19 8.10
N ILE A 38 -6.12 -15.88 7.91
CA ILE A 38 -6.76 -14.91 8.83
C ILE A 38 -8.29 -15.03 8.76
N ILE A 39 -8.86 -15.15 7.56
CA ILE A 39 -10.31 -15.31 7.38
C ILE A 39 -10.78 -16.62 8.01
N ASN A 40 -10.09 -17.73 7.72
CA ASN A 40 -10.47 -19.04 8.22
C ASN A 40 -10.34 -19.15 9.74
N HIS A 41 -9.33 -18.53 10.33
CA HIS A 41 -9.08 -18.62 11.76
C HIS A 41 -9.95 -17.67 12.58
N PHE A 42 -10.21 -16.46 12.09
CA PHE A 42 -10.86 -15.40 12.88
C PHE A 42 -12.27 -15.00 12.38
N GLY A 43 -12.68 -15.43 11.18
CA GLY A 43 -13.99 -15.08 10.61
C GLY A 43 -14.18 -13.57 10.41
N VAL A 44 -13.11 -12.86 10.09
CA VAL A 44 -13.09 -11.40 9.94
C VAL A 44 -13.16 -10.96 8.49
N ASN A 45 -13.66 -9.75 8.25
CA ASN A 45 -13.61 -9.13 6.94
C ASN A 45 -12.28 -8.40 6.75
N LEU A 46 -11.63 -8.67 5.61
CA LEU A 46 -10.39 -8.02 5.20
C LEU A 46 -10.63 -7.13 3.99
N ASN A 47 -9.86 -6.05 3.92
CA ASN A 47 -9.87 -5.10 2.82
C ASN A 47 -8.45 -4.83 2.38
N PHE A 48 -8.17 -5.13 1.12
CA PHE A 48 -6.88 -4.93 0.49
C PHE A 48 -6.87 -3.64 -0.34
N GLN A 49 -5.84 -2.82 -0.17
CA GLN A 49 -5.64 -1.58 -0.92
C GLN A 49 -4.18 -1.39 -1.29
N ASN A 50 -3.90 -1.05 -2.55
CA ASN A 50 -2.55 -0.76 -3.01
C ASN A 50 -2.08 0.66 -2.68
N THR A 51 -2.98 1.55 -2.29
CA THR A 51 -2.69 2.98 -2.18
C THR A 51 -3.29 3.56 -0.92
N TRP A 52 -2.53 4.41 -0.24
CA TRP A 52 -2.99 5.14 0.93
C TRP A 52 -2.57 6.60 0.87
N TYR A 53 -3.55 7.51 0.81
CA TYR A 53 -3.28 8.94 0.73
C TYR A 53 -2.77 9.50 2.05
N LEU A 54 -1.70 10.33 1.98
CA LEU A 54 -1.11 10.95 3.16
C LEU A 54 -2.10 11.87 3.87
N LYS A 55 -2.99 12.54 3.14
CA LYS A 55 -4.03 13.39 3.73
C LYS A 55 -4.93 12.63 4.71
N ASP A 56 -5.21 11.35 4.42
CA ASP A 56 -6.09 10.53 5.25
C ASP A 56 -5.37 10.08 6.53
N ILE A 57 -4.08 9.76 6.41
CA ILE A 57 -3.20 9.47 7.55
C ILE A 57 -3.06 10.71 8.44
N VAL A 58 -2.77 11.86 7.86
CA VAL A 58 -2.65 13.13 8.59
C VAL A 58 -3.97 13.49 9.28
N ARG A 59 -5.12 13.29 8.64
CA ARG A 59 -6.44 13.51 9.26
C ARG A 59 -6.61 12.63 10.50
N TYR A 60 -6.27 11.34 10.39
CA TYR A 60 -6.31 10.41 11.52
C TYR A 60 -5.36 10.88 12.65
N LEU A 61 -4.10 11.18 12.33
CA LEU A 61 -3.11 11.62 13.32
C LEU A 61 -3.53 12.90 14.04
N LYS A 62 -4.10 13.88 13.34
CA LYS A 62 -4.63 15.12 13.95
C LYS A 62 -5.74 14.87 14.97
N THR A 63 -6.59 13.86 14.76
CA THR A 63 -7.63 13.50 15.74
C THR A 63 -7.07 12.88 17.02
N HIS A 64 -5.91 12.23 16.94
CA HIS A 64 -5.29 11.55 18.08
C HIS A 64 -4.21 12.39 18.77
N PHE A 65 -3.59 13.33 18.07
CA PHE A 65 -2.52 14.18 18.56
C PHE A 65 -2.79 15.65 18.20
N PRO A 66 -3.81 16.29 18.80
CA PRO A 66 -4.24 17.65 18.41
C PRO A 66 -3.18 18.73 18.67
N ASN A 67 -2.21 18.44 19.53
CA ASN A 67 -1.13 19.37 19.89
C ASN A 67 0.12 19.23 19.00
N ILE A 68 0.11 18.31 18.03
CA ILE A 68 1.21 18.10 17.10
C ILE A 68 0.80 18.64 15.74
N GLU A 69 1.67 19.45 15.13
CA GLU A 69 1.45 19.96 13.79
C GLU A 69 1.83 18.89 12.75
N PHE A 70 0.89 18.55 11.88
CA PHE A 70 1.09 17.59 10.78
C PHE A 70 0.86 18.27 9.43
N HIS A 71 1.78 18.02 8.50
CA HIS A 71 1.75 18.57 7.15
C HIS A 71 1.83 17.46 6.10
N HIS A 72 1.13 17.67 4.99
CA HIS A 72 1.32 16.98 3.73
C HIS A 72 1.35 18.04 2.62
N HIS A 73 2.23 17.87 1.63
CA HIS A 73 2.46 18.94 0.66
C HIS A 73 1.36 19.02 -0.42
N PHE A 74 0.84 17.86 -0.86
CA PHE A 74 -0.26 17.79 -1.82
C PHE A 74 -1.31 16.78 -1.39
N ASP A 75 -2.58 17.08 -1.65
CA ASP A 75 -3.71 16.16 -1.40
C ASP A 75 -3.67 14.90 -2.27
N SER A 76 -2.89 14.93 -3.35
CA SER A 76 -2.65 13.81 -4.25
C SER A 76 -1.45 12.94 -3.83
N THR A 77 -0.72 13.30 -2.77
CA THR A 77 0.41 12.46 -2.30
C THR A 77 -0.14 11.21 -1.62
N TYR A 78 0.40 10.06 -2.01
CA TYR A 78 0.04 8.75 -1.47
C TYR A 78 1.28 7.88 -1.26
N MET A 79 1.14 6.88 -0.39
CA MET A 79 2.02 5.72 -0.32
C MET A 79 1.43 4.60 -1.16
N CYS A 80 2.28 3.90 -1.89
CA CYS A 80 1.92 2.72 -2.68
C CYS A 80 2.96 1.63 -2.40
N PRO A 81 2.84 0.89 -1.28
CA PRO A 81 3.74 -0.21 -0.97
C PRO A 81 3.65 -1.30 -2.04
N ASP A 82 4.76 -1.94 -2.38
CA ASP A 82 4.81 -2.87 -3.52
C ASP A 82 3.84 -4.05 -3.38
N GLY A 83 3.60 -4.52 -2.15
CA GLY A 83 2.62 -5.56 -1.88
C GLY A 83 1.27 -5.08 -1.39
N GLY A 84 1.07 -3.77 -1.30
CA GLY A 84 -0.15 -3.17 -0.79
C GLY A 84 -0.31 -3.26 0.72
N ILE A 85 -1.53 -2.97 1.15
CA ILE A 85 -1.94 -2.79 2.54
C ILE A 85 -3.19 -3.64 2.77
N LEU A 86 -3.09 -4.57 3.72
CA LEU A 86 -4.21 -5.38 4.17
C LEU A 86 -4.74 -4.81 5.49
N SER A 87 -6.05 -4.59 5.54
CA SER A 87 -6.72 -4.00 6.71
C SER A 87 -7.88 -4.87 7.18
N LEU A 88 -8.09 -4.93 8.49
CA LEU A 88 -9.35 -5.40 9.07
C LEU A 88 -10.45 -4.39 8.81
N GLN A 89 -11.60 -4.85 8.35
CA GLN A 89 -12.78 -4.02 8.17
C GLN A 89 -13.79 -4.30 9.28
N ARG A 90 -14.11 -3.26 10.08
CA ARG A 90 -15.25 -3.31 11.00
C ARG A 90 -16.56 -3.10 10.24
N ASN A 91 -17.65 -3.58 10.84
CA ASN A 91 -19.02 -3.41 10.32
C ASN A 91 -19.44 -1.94 10.12
N ASN A 92 -18.78 -0.99 10.78
CA ASN A 92 -19.02 0.45 10.63
C ASN A 92 -18.21 1.09 9.49
N GLY A 93 -17.56 0.29 8.65
CA GLY A 93 -16.72 0.74 7.53
C GLY A 93 -15.34 1.24 7.93
N LYS A 94 -14.99 1.28 9.23
CA LYS A 94 -13.63 1.63 9.65
C LYS A 94 -12.67 0.50 9.31
N THR A 95 -11.55 0.88 8.71
CA THR A 95 -10.46 -0.02 8.36
C THR A 95 -9.29 0.16 9.32
N TYR A 96 -8.65 -0.94 9.69
CA TYR A 96 -7.48 -0.96 10.55
C TYR A 96 -6.37 -1.75 9.85
N PRO A 97 -5.27 -1.10 9.43
CA PRO A 97 -4.19 -1.81 8.75
C PRO A 97 -3.57 -2.84 9.69
N ILE A 98 -3.40 -4.07 9.20
CA ILE A 98 -2.76 -5.17 9.93
C ILE A 98 -1.48 -5.65 9.26
N LEU A 99 -1.33 -5.40 7.97
CA LEU A 99 -0.15 -5.77 7.21
C LEU A 99 0.13 -4.72 6.13
N ILE A 100 1.38 -4.27 6.05
CA ILE A 100 1.91 -3.42 4.99
C ILE A 100 3.12 -4.16 4.43
N THR A 101 3.08 -4.49 3.15
CA THR A 101 4.12 -5.29 2.49
C THR A 101 4.90 -4.44 1.50
N GLU A 102 6.21 -4.51 1.61
CA GLU A 102 7.18 -3.78 0.78
C GLU A 102 8.28 -4.76 0.35
N VAL A 103 8.75 -4.66 -0.89
CA VAL A 103 9.88 -5.46 -1.37
C VAL A 103 11.06 -4.54 -1.60
N LYS A 104 12.19 -4.80 -0.95
CA LYS A 104 13.45 -4.08 -1.22
C LYS A 104 14.36 -4.95 -2.09
N ILE A 105 14.87 -4.37 -3.17
CA ILE A 105 15.79 -4.99 -4.13
C ILE A 105 17.24 -4.78 -3.67
#